data_AF-A0A9D5MUT9-F1
#
_entry.id   AF-A0A9D5MUT9-F1
#
_cell.length_a   1.000
_cell.length_b   1.000
_cell.length_c   1.000
_cell.angle_alpha   90.00
_cell.angle_beta   90.00
_cell.angle_gamma   90.00
#
_symmetry.space_group_name_H-M   'P 1'
#
loop_
_entity.id
_entity.type
_entity.pdbx_description
1 polymer ?
#
loop_
_entity_poly.entity_id
_entity_poly.type
_entity_poly.pdbx_seq_one_letter_code
_entity_poly.pdbx_strand_id
1 'polypeptide(L)'
;MKRHPLFFLFSIVLSICFVLAGCSKDQKTSEELIQWDRIPTIMVEDVLYLDTGKQIPVEIEDTSILGTISSDVDATEIPAENGQSNFGCVGSEYAFYEDGVVVMIDNEWQFFRREKSELTLDDVIELAKKKDSLSWDDFEKYEGMEIGSGLYILCYDIDEDFYLLIGGGSKDAAPMYIRLVRDGTKDDSFDLLTDDDVENFISKRTN
;
A
#
# COMPACT_ATOMS: atom_id res chain seq x y z
N MET A 1 72.67 -18.20 56.39
CA MET A 1 73.75 -18.37 55.39
C MET A 1 73.12 -18.22 54.00
N LYS A 2 73.67 -17.31 53.17
CA LYS A 2 73.39 -17.05 51.73
C LYS A 2 72.01 -16.41 51.43
N ARG A 3 71.88 -15.10 51.21
CA ARG A 3 72.30 -14.17 50.12
C ARG A 3 71.12 -13.89 49.14
N HIS A 4 70.67 -12.62 49.16
CA HIS A 4 69.85 -11.89 48.18
C HIS A 4 70.50 -11.85 46.75
N PRO A 5 69.97 -11.15 45.69
CA PRO A 5 68.81 -10.24 45.60
C PRO A 5 67.97 -10.26 44.27
N LEU A 6 66.96 -9.38 44.26
CA LEU A 6 66.64 -8.36 43.23
C LEU A 6 65.49 -8.60 42.23
N PHE A 7 64.79 -7.49 41.99
CA PHE A 7 63.74 -7.19 40.99
C PHE A 7 62.33 -7.65 41.34
N PHE A 8 61.25 -6.89 41.11
CA PHE A 8 60.97 -5.47 40.84
C PHE A 8 59.43 -5.43 40.81
N LEU A 9 58.82 -4.32 41.21
CA LEU A 9 57.46 -3.87 40.85
C LEU A 9 56.34 -4.92 40.69
N PHE A 10 55.32 -4.85 41.53
CA PHE A 10 54.05 -4.32 41.01
C PHE A 10 53.19 -3.79 42.15
N SER A 11 52.63 -2.62 41.88
CA SER A 11 51.81 -1.81 42.75
C SER A 11 50.60 -2.58 43.29
N ILE A 12 50.33 -2.33 44.57
CA ILE A 12 49.11 -2.68 45.30
C ILE A 12 47.89 -2.31 44.46
N VAL A 13 47.06 -3.31 44.14
CA VAL A 13 45.82 -3.15 43.39
C VAL A 13 44.84 -2.38 44.27
N LEU A 14 44.59 -1.16 43.79
CA LEU A 14 43.63 -0.19 44.26
C LEU A 14 42.21 -0.73 44.10
N SER A 15 41.45 -0.66 45.20
CA SER A 15 40.06 -0.25 45.25
C SER A 15 39.10 -0.86 44.23
N ILE A 16 38.39 -1.89 44.70
CA ILE A 16 36.98 -2.21 44.42
C ILE A 16 36.39 -1.35 43.30
N CYS A 17 36.57 -1.80 42.06
CA CYS A 17 35.83 -1.29 40.92
C CYS A 17 34.37 -1.73 41.07
N PHE A 18 33.48 -0.75 41.00
CA PHE A 18 32.05 -0.95 40.76
C PHE A 18 31.84 -2.03 39.69
N VAL A 19 31.29 -3.17 40.10
CA VAL A 19 30.73 -4.13 39.16
C VAL A 19 29.46 -3.48 38.63
N LEU A 20 29.60 -2.73 37.55
CA LEU A 20 28.50 -2.45 36.65
C LEU A 20 27.95 -3.82 36.23
N ALA A 21 26.72 -4.10 36.64
CA ALA A 21 25.94 -5.19 36.10
C ALA A 21 25.71 -4.92 34.61
N GLY A 22 26.69 -5.32 33.78
CA GLY A 22 26.50 -5.50 32.36
C GLY A 22 25.52 -6.66 32.19
N CYS A 23 24.23 -6.34 32.04
CA CYS A 23 23.31 -7.23 31.38
C CYS A 23 23.84 -7.41 29.96
N SER A 24 24.51 -8.54 29.69
CA SER A 24 24.58 -9.09 28.34
C SER A 24 23.15 -9.33 27.92
N LYS A 25 22.57 -8.38 27.20
CA LYS A 25 21.39 -8.64 26.38
C LYS A 25 21.88 -9.61 25.32
N ASP A 26 21.58 -10.89 25.51
CA ASP A 26 21.50 -11.82 24.40
C ASP A 26 20.56 -11.18 23.38
N GLN A 27 21.16 -10.63 22.32
CA GLN A 27 20.46 -10.18 21.15
C GLN A 27 20.06 -11.45 20.39
N LYS A 28 19.03 -12.12 20.90
CA LYS A 28 18.24 -13.05 20.09
C LYS A 28 17.48 -12.20 19.10
N THR A 29 18.02 -12.17 17.88
CA THR A 29 17.40 -11.82 16.61
C THR A 29 15.89 -11.99 16.67
N SER A 30 15.15 -10.88 16.64
CA SER A 30 13.68 -10.86 16.53
C SER A 30 13.23 -10.87 15.07
N GLU A 31 14.07 -11.38 14.17
CA GLU A 31 13.81 -11.51 12.72
C GLU A 31 13.74 -12.98 12.29
N GLU A 32 13.21 -13.85 13.16
CA GLU A 32 12.68 -15.13 12.71
C GLU A 32 11.31 -15.35 13.37
N LEU A 33 10.29 -15.47 12.50
CA LEU A 33 8.99 -16.14 12.71
C LEU A 33 7.84 -15.34 13.35
N ILE A 34 7.33 -14.32 12.64
CA ILE A 34 5.91 -14.32 12.24
C ILE A 34 5.83 -13.89 10.78
N GLN A 35 5.96 -14.86 9.87
CA GLN A 35 5.54 -14.71 8.49
C GLN A 35 4.02 -14.77 8.53
N TRP A 36 3.35 -13.62 8.50
CA TRP A 36 1.89 -13.63 8.37
C TRP A 36 1.57 -14.07 6.94
N ASP A 37 0.64 -15.02 6.79
CA ASP A 37 0.09 -15.33 5.48
C ASP A 37 -0.47 -14.05 4.87
N ARG A 38 -0.05 -13.71 3.65
CA ARG A 38 -0.67 -12.60 2.92
C ARG A 38 -2.08 -13.00 2.53
N ILE A 39 -2.93 -12.00 2.31
CA ILE A 39 -4.25 -12.24 1.70
C ILE A 39 -4.01 -12.98 0.37
N PRO A 40 -4.77 -14.04 0.05
CA PRO A 40 -4.68 -14.70 -1.24
C PRO A 40 -4.80 -13.68 -2.37
N THR A 41 -3.85 -13.67 -3.29
CA THR A 41 -3.67 -12.63 -4.30
C THR A 41 -3.32 -13.26 -5.65
N ILE A 42 -3.87 -12.69 -6.72
CA ILE A 42 -3.52 -12.99 -8.12
C ILE A 42 -3.12 -11.69 -8.83
N MET A 43 -2.10 -11.74 -9.70
CA MET A 43 -1.76 -10.62 -10.59
C MET A 43 -2.41 -10.82 -11.97
N VAL A 44 -3.19 -9.83 -12.42
CA VAL A 44 -3.87 -9.81 -13.71
C VAL A 44 -3.70 -8.42 -14.33
N GLU A 45 -3.22 -8.35 -15.56
CA GLU A 45 -2.91 -7.09 -16.27
C GLU A 45 -2.07 -6.11 -15.45
N ASP A 46 -1.01 -6.61 -14.81
CA ASP A 46 -0.08 -5.88 -13.93
C ASP A 46 -0.74 -5.25 -12.69
N VAL A 47 -1.97 -5.69 -12.37
CA VAL A 47 -2.75 -5.26 -11.21
C VAL A 47 -2.95 -6.44 -10.27
N LEU A 48 -2.75 -6.22 -8.98
CA LEU A 48 -3.00 -7.20 -7.94
C LEU A 48 -4.49 -7.22 -7.58
N TYR A 49 -5.04 -8.42 -7.41
CA TYR A 49 -6.40 -8.64 -6.95
C TYR A 49 -6.38 -9.55 -5.72
N LEU A 50 -7.01 -9.09 -4.64
CA LEU A 50 -6.96 -9.70 -3.31
C LEU A 50 -8.29 -10.38 -2.99
N ASP A 51 -8.21 -11.58 -2.43
CA ASP A 51 -9.38 -12.32 -1.98
C ASP A 51 -10.20 -11.50 -0.97
N THR A 52 -11.51 -11.59 -1.12
CA THR A 52 -12.48 -10.95 -0.24
C THR A 52 -13.18 -11.95 0.68
N GLY A 53 -12.96 -13.25 0.48
CA GLY A 53 -13.71 -14.34 1.10
C GLY A 53 -15.15 -14.46 0.59
N LYS A 54 -15.53 -13.68 -0.43
CA LYS A 54 -16.88 -13.68 -1.01
C LYS A 54 -16.95 -14.63 -2.18
N GLN A 55 -17.86 -15.59 -2.10
CA GLN A 55 -18.28 -16.38 -3.26
C GLN A 55 -19.40 -15.65 -4.01
N ILE A 56 -19.41 -15.77 -5.33
CA ILE A 56 -20.50 -15.27 -6.16
C ILE A 56 -21.29 -16.44 -6.78
N PRO A 57 -22.62 -16.52 -6.58
CA PRO A 57 -23.44 -17.57 -7.15
C PRO A 57 -23.85 -17.21 -8.59
N VAL A 58 -22.87 -16.97 -9.46
CA VAL A 58 -23.08 -16.59 -10.86
C VAL A 58 -22.30 -17.53 -11.76
N GLU A 59 -22.93 -17.99 -12.84
CA GLU A 59 -22.23 -18.68 -13.93
C GLU A 59 -21.54 -17.63 -14.82
N ILE A 60 -20.23 -17.72 -14.94
CA ILE A 60 -19.44 -16.91 -15.88
C ILE A 60 -19.45 -17.61 -17.23
N GLU A 61 -19.81 -16.91 -18.29
CA GLU A 61 -19.77 -17.46 -19.65
C GLU A 61 -18.31 -17.75 -20.07
N ASP A 62 -18.07 -18.85 -20.78
CA ASP A 62 -16.74 -19.24 -21.28
C ASP A 62 -16.04 -18.12 -22.06
N THR A 63 -16.81 -17.25 -22.72
CA THR A 63 -16.28 -16.11 -23.49
C THR A 63 -15.73 -14.97 -22.62
N SER A 64 -16.07 -14.94 -21.33
CA SER A 64 -15.61 -13.95 -20.36
C SER A 64 -14.34 -14.40 -19.62
N ILE A 65 -13.92 -15.67 -19.81
CA ILE A 65 -12.71 -16.20 -19.21
C ILE A 65 -11.50 -15.50 -19.84
N LEU A 66 -10.67 -14.87 -19.00
CA LEU A 66 -9.47 -14.17 -19.42
C LEU A 66 -8.30 -15.13 -19.57
N GLY A 67 -8.23 -16.12 -18.70
CA GLY A 67 -7.15 -17.10 -18.69
C GLY A 67 -7.23 -18.02 -17.48
N THR A 68 -6.12 -18.68 -17.22
CA THR A 68 -5.94 -19.57 -16.07
C THR A 68 -4.73 -19.16 -15.26
N ILE A 69 -4.71 -19.43 -13.96
CA ILE A 69 -3.52 -19.28 -13.13
C ILE A 69 -2.38 -20.12 -13.74
N SER A 70 -1.28 -19.48 -14.10
CA SER A 70 -0.16 -20.08 -14.83
C SER A 70 0.98 -20.54 -13.92
N SER A 71 1.14 -19.93 -12.76
CA SER A 71 2.19 -20.22 -11.79
C SER A 71 1.78 -19.75 -10.39
N ASP A 72 2.56 -20.15 -9.37
CA ASP A 72 2.37 -19.72 -8.00
C ASP A 72 3.70 -19.38 -7.32
N VAL A 73 3.61 -18.55 -6.29
CA VAL A 73 4.69 -18.18 -5.35
C VAL A 73 4.31 -18.59 -3.93
N ASP A 74 5.24 -18.48 -2.99
CA ASP A 74 4.94 -18.76 -1.59
C ASP A 74 3.81 -17.86 -1.07
N ALA A 75 3.00 -18.35 -0.12
CA ALA A 75 1.84 -17.63 0.43
C ALA A 75 2.15 -16.28 1.08
N THR A 76 3.43 -16.00 1.31
CA THR A 76 3.92 -14.78 1.94
C THR A 76 4.55 -13.82 0.94
N GLU A 77 4.71 -14.25 -0.32
CA GLU A 77 5.19 -13.47 -1.44
C GLU A 77 4.03 -12.75 -2.15
N ILE A 78 4.38 -11.68 -2.87
CA ILE A 78 3.46 -10.94 -3.72
C ILE A 78 3.64 -11.46 -5.15
N PRO A 79 2.57 -11.90 -5.85
CA PRO A 79 2.67 -12.24 -7.26
C PRO A 79 3.27 -11.09 -8.08
N ALA A 80 4.22 -11.40 -8.96
CA ALA A 80 4.97 -10.41 -9.75
C ALA A 80 4.77 -10.59 -11.27
N GLU A 81 4.05 -11.62 -11.70
CA GLU A 81 3.77 -11.92 -13.10
C GLU A 81 2.28 -12.14 -13.32
N ASN A 82 1.77 -11.74 -14.50
CA ASN A 82 0.37 -11.98 -14.86
C ASN A 82 0.03 -13.48 -14.88
N GLY A 83 -1.08 -13.83 -14.23
CA GLY A 83 -1.51 -15.21 -14.02
C GLY A 83 -0.79 -15.91 -12.86
N GLN A 84 0.08 -15.25 -12.11
CA GLN A 84 0.71 -15.79 -10.92
C GLN A 84 -0.16 -15.55 -9.67
N SER A 85 -0.24 -16.53 -8.78
CA SER A 85 -0.94 -16.43 -7.49
C SER A 85 -0.01 -16.71 -6.30
N ASN A 86 -0.41 -16.34 -5.09
CA ASN A 86 0.26 -16.79 -3.84
C ASN A 86 -0.57 -17.83 -3.07
N PHE A 87 -1.62 -18.39 -3.69
CA PHE A 87 -2.51 -19.36 -3.07
C PHE A 87 -2.56 -20.69 -3.84
N GLY A 88 -1.71 -20.86 -4.86
CA GLY A 88 -1.67 -22.04 -5.71
C GLY A 88 -2.80 -22.03 -6.74
N CYS A 89 -3.52 -23.14 -6.85
CA CYS A 89 -4.65 -23.29 -7.79
C CYS A 89 -4.26 -23.12 -9.27
N VAL A 90 -3.02 -23.44 -9.66
CA VAL A 90 -2.57 -23.44 -11.06
C VAL A 90 -3.54 -24.23 -11.95
N GLY A 91 -3.93 -23.64 -13.07
CA GLY A 91 -4.95 -24.15 -13.99
C GLY A 91 -6.38 -23.66 -13.72
N SER A 92 -6.62 -23.00 -12.59
CA SER A 92 -7.94 -22.42 -12.29
C SER A 92 -8.21 -21.23 -13.18
N GLU A 93 -9.42 -21.16 -13.72
CA GLU A 93 -9.87 -20.07 -14.59
C GLU A 93 -10.10 -18.79 -13.78
N TYR A 94 -9.89 -17.64 -14.43
CA TYR A 94 -10.27 -16.35 -13.90
C TYR A 94 -10.87 -15.43 -14.98
N ALA A 95 -11.73 -14.52 -14.54
CA ALA A 95 -12.45 -13.57 -15.39
C ALA A 95 -12.62 -12.21 -14.70
N PHE A 96 -12.80 -11.14 -15.47
CA PHE A 96 -13.25 -9.86 -14.90
C PHE A 96 -14.69 -9.97 -14.45
N TYR A 97 -14.98 -9.40 -13.27
CA TYR A 97 -16.32 -9.32 -12.72
C TYR A 97 -16.44 -8.04 -11.90
N GLU A 98 -17.41 -7.19 -12.23
CA GLU A 98 -17.57 -5.86 -11.61
C GLU A 98 -16.25 -5.07 -11.65
N ASP A 99 -15.74 -4.58 -10.51
CA ASP A 99 -14.47 -3.84 -10.37
C ASP A 99 -13.28 -4.74 -9.97
N GLY A 100 -13.47 -6.06 -10.00
CA GLY A 100 -12.51 -7.06 -9.58
C GLY A 100 -12.33 -8.19 -10.60
N VAL A 101 -11.82 -9.32 -10.10
CA VAL A 101 -11.76 -10.58 -10.83
C VAL A 101 -12.43 -11.68 -10.02
N VAL A 102 -12.86 -12.72 -10.70
CA VAL A 102 -13.33 -13.95 -10.08
C VAL A 102 -12.41 -15.09 -10.45
N VAL A 103 -12.14 -15.98 -9.50
CA VAL A 103 -11.28 -17.16 -9.67
C VAL A 103 -12.08 -18.41 -9.34
N MET A 104 -12.02 -19.43 -10.20
CA MET A 104 -12.72 -20.70 -9.99
C MET A 104 -11.94 -21.54 -8.97
N ILE A 105 -12.42 -21.62 -7.74
CA ILE A 105 -11.77 -22.36 -6.64
C ILE A 105 -12.80 -23.31 -6.04
N ASP A 106 -12.45 -24.60 -5.93
CA ASP A 106 -13.35 -25.65 -5.43
C ASP A 106 -14.71 -25.71 -6.16
N ASN A 107 -14.70 -25.44 -7.47
CA ASN A 107 -15.89 -25.41 -8.34
C ASN A 107 -16.89 -24.29 -7.99
N GLU A 108 -16.41 -23.23 -7.33
CA GLU A 108 -17.16 -22.02 -7.01
C GLU A 108 -16.35 -20.78 -7.43
N TRP A 109 -17.04 -19.76 -7.96
CA TRP A 109 -16.41 -18.49 -8.30
C TRP A 109 -16.20 -17.64 -7.04
N GLN A 110 -14.95 -17.37 -6.71
CA GLN A 110 -14.56 -16.51 -5.59
C GLN A 110 -14.17 -15.12 -6.11
N PHE A 111 -14.65 -14.07 -5.46
CA PHE A 111 -14.42 -12.69 -5.85
C PHE A 111 -13.17 -12.12 -5.19
N PHE A 112 -12.27 -11.60 -6.03
CA PHE A 112 -11.06 -10.91 -5.65
C PHE A 112 -11.18 -9.44 -6.06
N ARG A 113 -11.08 -8.55 -5.09
CA ARG A 113 -11.14 -7.10 -5.34
C ARG A 113 -9.80 -6.60 -5.87
N ARG A 114 -9.83 -5.58 -6.71
CA ARG A 114 -8.61 -4.85 -7.10
C ARG A 114 -7.89 -4.30 -5.87
N GLU A 115 -6.58 -4.46 -5.79
CA GLU A 115 -5.75 -3.76 -4.81
C GLU A 115 -5.76 -2.27 -5.09
N LYS A 116 -5.97 -1.47 -4.04
CA LYS A 116 -5.89 -0.02 -4.13
C LYS A 116 -4.66 0.47 -3.38
N SER A 117 -4.02 1.49 -3.92
CA SER A 117 -2.86 2.13 -3.30
C SER A 117 -3.26 3.44 -2.62
N GLU A 118 -2.47 3.90 -1.67
CA GLU A 118 -2.62 5.27 -1.14
C GLU A 118 -2.22 6.29 -2.23
N LEU A 119 -2.94 7.41 -2.30
CA LEU A 119 -2.60 8.50 -3.23
C LEU A 119 -1.44 9.31 -2.66
N THR A 120 -0.40 9.55 -3.45
CA THR A 120 0.76 10.37 -3.01
C THR A 120 0.78 11.76 -3.66
N LEU A 121 1.59 12.67 -3.11
CA LEU A 121 1.81 13.98 -3.75
C LEU A 121 2.48 13.86 -5.13
N ASP A 122 3.37 12.87 -5.33
CA ASP A 122 3.98 12.61 -6.63
C ASP A 122 2.93 12.14 -7.65
N ASP A 123 1.99 11.29 -7.24
CA ASP A 123 0.84 10.91 -8.06
C ASP A 123 0.00 12.14 -8.43
N VAL A 124 -0.26 13.03 -7.48
CA VAL A 124 -1.02 14.27 -7.72
C VAL A 124 -0.30 15.17 -8.73
N ILE A 125 1.02 15.30 -8.65
CA ILE A 125 1.82 16.06 -9.61
C ILE A 125 1.70 15.46 -11.02
N GLU A 126 1.78 14.13 -11.15
CA GLU A 126 1.60 13.46 -12.44
C GLU A 126 0.17 13.59 -12.98
N LEU A 127 -0.84 13.43 -12.13
CA LEU A 127 -2.25 13.59 -12.49
C LEU A 127 -2.57 15.01 -12.94
N ALA A 128 -2.04 16.03 -12.25
CA ALA A 128 -2.26 17.44 -12.60
C ALA A 128 -1.81 17.81 -14.03
N LYS A 129 -0.90 17.04 -14.64
CA LYS A 129 -0.50 17.24 -16.04
C LYS A 129 -1.62 16.96 -17.05
N LYS A 130 -2.61 16.14 -16.68
CA LYS A 130 -3.75 15.76 -17.54
C LYS A 130 -4.82 16.86 -17.64
N LYS A 131 -4.89 17.78 -16.66
CA LYS A 131 -5.82 18.92 -16.64
C LYS A 131 -7.27 18.53 -16.98
N ASP A 132 -7.82 19.05 -18.07
CA ASP A 132 -9.18 18.83 -18.55
C ASP A 132 -9.47 17.39 -19.01
N SER A 133 -8.44 16.55 -19.12
CA SER A 133 -8.58 15.12 -19.42
C SER A 133 -8.74 14.24 -18.17
N LEU A 134 -8.69 14.82 -16.96
CA LEU A 134 -8.92 14.08 -15.72
C LEU A 134 -10.38 13.64 -15.55
N SER A 135 -10.55 12.45 -15.01
CA SER A 135 -11.84 11.79 -14.80
C SER A 135 -11.85 11.02 -13.47
N TRP A 136 -13.00 10.44 -13.09
CA TRP A 136 -13.10 9.59 -11.90
C TRP A 136 -12.19 8.34 -12.00
N ASP A 137 -12.07 7.78 -13.21
CA ASP A 137 -11.32 6.55 -13.51
C ASP A 137 -9.83 6.68 -13.16
N ASP A 138 -9.28 7.89 -13.33
CA ASP A 138 -7.88 8.19 -12.98
C ASP A 138 -7.58 7.98 -11.49
N PHE A 139 -8.63 7.99 -10.65
CA PHE A 139 -8.52 7.85 -9.20
C PHE A 139 -9.02 6.51 -8.66
N GLU A 140 -9.56 5.60 -9.48
CA GLU A 140 -10.17 4.35 -9.01
C GLU A 140 -9.17 3.37 -8.38
N LYS A 141 -7.91 3.44 -8.83
CA LYS A 141 -6.81 2.65 -8.30
C LYS A 141 -6.33 3.10 -6.92
N TYR A 142 -6.78 4.27 -6.45
CA TYR A 142 -6.42 4.78 -5.14
C TYR A 142 -7.52 4.52 -4.11
N GLU A 143 -7.12 4.34 -2.86
CA GLU A 143 -8.04 4.22 -1.74
C GLU A 143 -8.66 5.59 -1.42
N GLY A 144 -9.99 5.65 -1.45
CA GLY A 144 -10.74 6.88 -1.22
C GLY A 144 -12.07 6.62 -0.54
N MET A 145 -12.53 7.59 0.25
CA MET A 145 -13.75 7.52 1.06
C MET A 145 -14.85 8.41 0.47
N GLU A 146 -16.06 7.87 0.32
CA GLU A 146 -17.23 8.66 -0.06
C GLU A 146 -17.71 9.45 1.18
N ILE A 147 -17.67 10.78 1.07
CA ILE A 147 -17.98 11.71 2.17
C ILE A 147 -19.10 12.69 1.79
N GLY A 148 -19.74 12.48 0.64
CA GLY A 148 -20.73 13.36 0.06
C GLY A 148 -22.08 13.31 0.78
N SER A 149 -22.77 14.45 0.76
CA SER A 149 -24.18 14.53 1.13
C SER A 149 -24.91 15.34 0.06
N GLY A 150 -25.63 14.63 -0.81
CA GLY A 150 -26.30 15.20 -1.98
C GLY A 150 -25.41 15.22 -3.24
N LEU A 151 -24.18 15.70 -3.13
CA LEU A 151 -23.15 15.51 -4.18
C LEU A 151 -22.39 14.21 -3.94
N TYR A 152 -21.88 13.60 -5.01
CA TYR A 152 -20.92 12.51 -4.92
C TYR A 152 -19.52 13.08 -4.71
N ILE A 153 -18.89 12.79 -3.57
CA ILE A 153 -17.57 13.34 -3.21
C ILE A 153 -16.69 12.21 -2.67
N LEU A 154 -15.54 12.01 -3.30
CA LEU A 154 -14.49 11.13 -2.79
C LEU A 154 -13.37 11.98 -2.16
N CYS A 155 -12.94 11.55 -0.97
CA CYS A 155 -11.79 12.08 -0.24
C CYS A 155 -10.66 11.06 -0.26
N TYR A 156 -9.46 11.50 -0.63
CA TYR A 156 -8.23 10.71 -0.65
C TYR A 156 -7.27 11.34 0.35
N ASP A 157 -6.99 10.64 1.44
CA ASP A 157 -5.96 11.05 2.38
C ASP A 157 -4.58 10.86 1.74
N ILE A 158 -3.69 11.84 1.89
CA ILE A 158 -2.34 11.82 1.27
C ILE A 158 -1.27 11.82 2.36
N ASP A 159 -1.26 12.84 3.21
CA ASP A 159 -0.38 12.94 4.37
C ASP A 159 -1.02 13.80 5.46
N GLU A 160 -0.25 14.17 6.50
CA GLU A 160 -0.74 15.03 7.59
C GLU A 160 -1.09 16.46 7.16
N ASP A 161 -0.58 16.91 6.01
CA ASP A 161 -0.74 18.26 5.50
C ASP A 161 -1.77 18.34 4.37
N PHE A 162 -2.09 17.23 3.70
CA PHE A 162 -2.87 17.23 2.47
C PHE A 162 -3.87 16.08 2.35
N TYR A 163 -4.99 16.39 1.71
CA TYR A 163 -5.93 15.43 1.17
C TYR A 163 -6.46 15.94 -0.19
N LEU A 164 -6.99 15.04 -1.02
CA LEU A 164 -7.59 15.40 -2.30
C LEU A 164 -9.09 15.13 -2.29
N LEU A 165 -9.85 16.08 -2.82
CA LEU A 165 -11.29 15.97 -3.03
C LEU A 165 -11.62 15.96 -4.51
N ILE A 166 -12.37 14.96 -4.95
CA ILE A 166 -13.01 14.94 -6.27
C ILE A 166 -14.52 14.91 -6.06
N GLY A 167 -15.25 15.83 -6.70
CA GLY A 167 -16.66 16.03 -6.44
C GLY A 167 -17.47 16.32 -7.69
N GLY A 168 -18.71 15.84 -7.73
CA GLY A 168 -19.65 16.08 -8.83
C GLY A 168 -21.06 15.58 -8.51
N GLY A 169 -21.97 15.69 -9.50
CA GLY A 169 -23.34 15.21 -9.33
C GLY A 169 -23.46 13.69 -9.27
N SER A 170 -22.63 12.98 -10.04
CA SER A 170 -22.54 11.52 -10.12
C SER A 170 -21.25 11.11 -10.82
N LYS A 171 -20.85 9.83 -10.73
CA LYS A 171 -19.73 9.27 -11.51
C LYS A 171 -19.99 9.26 -13.02
N ASP A 172 -21.25 9.21 -13.44
CA ASP A 172 -21.64 9.19 -14.85
C ASP A 172 -21.38 10.53 -15.59
N ALA A 173 -21.03 11.58 -14.85
CA ALA A 173 -20.70 12.90 -15.39
C ALA A 173 -19.28 13.30 -15.00
N ALA A 174 -18.68 14.22 -15.78
CA ALA A 174 -17.36 14.75 -15.47
C ALA A 174 -17.33 15.34 -14.04
N PRO A 175 -16.20 15.19 -13.30
CA PRO A 175 -16.02 15.86 -12.03
C PRO A 175 -16.23 17.37 -12.16
N MET A 176 -16.92 17.97 -11.20
CA MET A 176 -17.08 19.42 -11.13
C MET A 176 -15.81 20.11 -10.62
N TYR A 177 -15.04 19.44 -9.78
CA TYR A 177 -13.75 19.90 -9.27
C TYR A 177 -12.88 18.70 -8.87
N ILE A 178 -11.56 18.92 -8.91
CA ILE A 178 -10.55 18.02 -8.35
C ILE A 178 -9.57 18.88 -7.58
N ARG A 179 -9.62 18.85 -6.26
CA ARG A 179 -8.90 19.80 -5.41
C ARG A 179 -7.95 19.11 -4.46
N LEU A 180 -6.68 19.48 -4.54
CA LEU A 180 -5.72 19.24 -3.48
C LEU A 180 -5.96 20.30 -2.40
N VAL A 181 -6.25 19.87 -1.18
CA VAL A 181 -6.59 20.76 -0.05
C VAL A 181 -5.54 20.62 1.03
N ARG A 182 -5.09 21.74 1.59
CA ARG A 182 -4.21 21.74 2.76
C ARG A 182 -5.03 21.54 4.04
N ASP A 183 -4.68 20.54 4.84
CA ASP A 183 -5.32 20.33 6.13
C ASP A 183 -5.03 21.51 7.09
N GLY A 184 -5.99 21.83 7.96
CA GLY A 184 -5.90 22.94 8.91
C GLY A 184 -6.43 24.29 8.41
N THR A 185 -6.57 24.51 7.09
CA THR A 185 -7.25 25.69 6.53
C THR A 185 -8.17 25.30 5.38
N LYS A 186 -9.49 25.31 5.63
CA LYS A 186 -10.51 24.93 4.62
C LYS A 186 -10.53 25.78 3.34
N ASP A 187 -9.80 26.90 3.32
CA ASP A 187 -9.80 27.85 2.21
C ASP A 187 -8.51 27.82 1.37
N ASP A 188 -7.52 26.97 1.71
CA ASP A 188 -6.28 26.81 0.92
C ASP A 188 -6.33 25.51 0.10
N SER A 189 -6.76 25.65 -1.16
CA SER A 189 -6.90 24.54 -2.09
C SER A 189 -6.37 24.89 -3.47
N PHE A 190 -5.88 23.88 -4.18
CA PHE A 190 -5.43 23.94 -5.56
C PHE A 190 -6.33 23.06 -6.43
N ASP A 191 -6.96 23.64 -7.46
CA ASP A 191 -7.83 22.89 -8.37
C ASP A 191 -7.02 22.34 -9.55
N LEU A 192 -6.87 21.02 -9.62
CA LEU A 192 -6.10 20.31 -10.65
C LEU A 192 -6.63 20.56 -12.08
N LEU A 193 -7.90 20.95 -12.22
CA LEU A 193 -8.51 21.19 -13.53
C LEU A 193 -8.15 22.56 -14.11
N THR A 194 -7.95 23.56 -13.24
CA THR A 194 -7.87 24.97 -13.68
C THR A 194 -6.59 25.69 -13.25
N ASP A 195 -5.98 25.28 -12.14
CA ASP A 195 -4.85 25.98 -11.56
C ASP A 195 -3.54 25.45 -12.14
N ASP A 196 -2.58 26.34 -12.33
CA ASP A 196 -1.25 26.00 -12.83
C ASP A 196 -0.23 25.95 -11.69
N ASP A 197 0.79 25.10 -11.85
CA ASP A 197 1.93 25.00 -10.94
C ASP A 197 1.60 24.38 -9.55
N VAL A 198 1.17 23.11 -9.57
CA VAL A 198 0.88 22.32 -8.37
C VAL A 198 2.09 22.15 -7.44
N GLU A 199 3.30 22.07 -8.01
CA GLU A 199 4.55 21.95 -7.25
C GLU A 199 4.80 23.18 -6.37
N ASN A 200 4.52 24.38 -6.89
CA ASN A 200 4.61 25.61 -6.12
C ASN A 200 3.54 25.69 -5.02
N PHE A 201 2.37 25.09 -5.20
CA PHE A 201 1.37 24.97 -4.15
C PHE A 201 1.84 24.02 -3.03
N ILE A 202 2.36 22.85 -3.40
CA ILE A 202 2.86 21.84 -2.45
C ILE A 202 4.05 22.38 -1.63
N SER A 203 5.01 23.04 -2.29
CA SER A 203 6.25 23.50 -1.67
C SER A 203 6.07 24.61 -0.62
N LYS A 204 4.92 25.32 -0.63
CA LYS A 204 4.58 26.35 0.36
C LYS A 204 4.08 25.77 1.70
N ARG A 205 4.60 24.61 2.15
CA ARG A 205 4.29 24.06 3.48
C ARG A 205 4.45 25.17 4.52
N THR A 206 3.39 25.42 5.29
CA THR A 206 3.38 26.52 6.24
C THR A 206 4.28 26.14 7.41
N ASN A 207 5.30 26.95 7.71
CA ASN A 207 6.15 26.79 8.90
C ASN A 207 5.35 26.97 10.19
#